data_AF-A0AAJ7SBQ8-F1
#
_entry.id   AF-A0AAJ7SBQ8-F1
#
_cell.length_a   1.000
_cell.length_b   1.000
_cell.length_c   1.000
_cell.angle_alpha   90.00
_cell.angle_beta   90.00
_cell.angle_gamma   90.00
#
_symmetry.space_group_name_H-M   'P 1'
#
loop_
_entity.id
_entity.type
_entity.pdbx_description
1 polymer ?
#
loop_
_entity_poly.entity_id
_entity_poly.type
_entity_poly.pdbx_seq_one_letter_code
_entity_poly.pdbx_strand_id
1 'polypeptide(L)'
;MPNNENINVDYNRTQVTGYLVPRAETKMPPPVLLWKLAAATGPYVRLAAISGAVAVGLGAYGAHSNFLEQYPEESKVDLKQVFETASRYHFVHTLALLGVPLCRKPFLAATFLLSGIIMFSGPCYYFAFTGNKQFNTLAPIGGVCFIIGWLSMCI
;
A
#
# COMPACT_ATOMS: atom_id res chain seq x y z
N MET A 1 68.63 -8.91 2.30
CA MET A 1 68.08 -7.62 2.79
C MET A 1 67.61 -6.82 1.56
N PRO A 2 66.36 -6.34 1.53
CA PRO A 2 66.02 -4.95 1.88
C PRO A 2 64.76 -4.87 2.79
N ASN A 3 64.80 -4.11 3.89
CA ASN A 3 64.42 -2.70 4.12
C ASN A 3 62.96 -2.48 4.60
N ASN A 4 62.90 -2.27 5.91
CA ASN A 4 61.92 -1.53 6.71
C ASN A 4 61.56 -0.17 6.09
N GLU A 5 60.26 0.11 5.92
CA GLU A 5 59.67 1.43 6.18
C GLU A 5 58.25 1.30 6.81
N ASN A 6 58.22 1.53 8.13
CA ASN A 6 57.30 2.45 8.83
C ASN A 6 55.80 2.12 8.92
N ILE A 7 55.45 1.23 9.86
CA ILE A 7 54.12 1.20 10.48
C ILE A 7 54.03 2.37 11.47
N ASN A 8 53.38 3.47 11.08
CA ASN A 8 53.04 4.54 12.02
C ASN A 8 51.86 4.08 12.90
N VAL A 9 52.17 3.71 14.14
CA VAL A 9 51.17 3.40 15.17
C VAL A 9 50.91 4.69 15.95
N ASP A 10 49.81 5.37 15.64
CA ASP A 10 49.33 6.50 16.43
C ASP A 10 48.80 6.03 17.78
N TYR A 11 49.64 6.21 18.81
CA TYR A 11 49.31 5.92 20.20
C TYR A 11 48.54 7.10 20.81
N ASN A 12 47.24 7.21 20.52
CA ASN A 12 46.39 8.12 21.29
C ASN A 12 45.81 7.38 22.52
N ARG A 13 46.24 7.88 23.68
CA ARG A 13 46.25 7.22 25.00
C ARG A 13 44.97 7.53 25.78
N THR A 14 44.15 6.52 26.01
CA THR A 14 43.34 6.36 27.24
C THR A 14 43.26 4.87 27.58
N GLN A 15 44.25 4.42 28.36
CA GLN A 15 44.34 3.08 28.92
C GLN A 15 43.39 2.99 30.12
N VAL A 16 42.20 2.41 29.94
CA VAL A 16 41.38 1.91 31.05
C VAL A 16 41.10 0.45 30.77
N THR A 17 41.77 -0.44 31.52
CA THR A 17 41.69 -1.91 31.51
C THR A 17 42.18 -2.63 30.23
N GLY A 18 43.14 -3.55 30.39
CA GLY A 18 43.83 -4.31 29.34
C GLY A 18 42.99 -5.39 28.62
N TYR A 19 41.78 -5.05 28.21
CA TYR A 19 40.99 -5.83 27.26
C TYR A 19 40.93 -5.04 25.95
N LEU A 20 41.65 -5.49 24.92
CA LEU A 20 41.46 -5.01 23.56
C LEU A 20 40.08 -5.48 23.08
N VAL A 21 39.05 -4.64 23.24
CA VAL A 21 37.78 -4.88 22.54
C VAL A 21 38.07 -4.66 21.05
N PRO A 22 37.98 -5.70 20.18
CA PRO A 22 38.14 -5.48 18.75
C PRO A 22 37.02 -4.54 18.30
N ARG A 23 37.36 -3.35 17.83
CA ARG A 23 36.38 -2.46 17.23
C ARG A 23 36.01 -3.07 15.89
N ALA A 24 34.97 -3.90 15.87
CA ALA A 24 34.37 -4.37 14.64
C ALA A 24 33.89 -3.11 13.89
N GLU A 25 34.65 -2.70 12.88
CA GLU A 25 34.26 -1.62 11.99
C GLU A 25 33.08 -2.11 11.17
N THR A 26 31.87 -1.83 11.63
CA THR A 26 30.64 -2.21 10.94
C THR A 26 30.51 -1.32 9.71
N LYS A 27 31.06 -1.81 8.58
CA LYS A 27 30.88 -1.16 7.28
C LYS A 27 29.39 -1.15 6.95
N MET A 28 28.74 -0.01 7.14
CA MET A 28 27.32 0.14 6.82
C MET A 28 27.13 -0.18 5.34
N PRO A 29 26.19 -1.08 4.97
CA PRO A 29 25.87 -1.30 3.57
C PRO A 29 25.42 0.04 2.96
N PRO A 30 25.75 0.30 1.69
CA PRO A 30 25.36 1.55 1.05
C PRO A 30 23.83 1.68 1.06
N PRO A 31 23.29 2.90 1.25
CA PRO A 31 21.85 3.11 1.23
C PRO A 31 21.30 2.68 -0.13
N VAL A 32 20.35 1.73 -0.12
CA VAL A 32 19.64 1.33 -1.32
C VAL A 32 18.64 2.40 -1.71
N LEU A 33 18.64 2.78 -2.99
CA LEU A 33 17.72 3.78 -3.52
C LEU A 33 16.27 3.27 -3.46
N LEU A 34 15.34 4.10 -2.99
CA LEU A 34 13.91 3.77 -2.90
C LEU A 34 13.32 3.29 -4.23
N TRP A 35 13.76 3.86 -5.36
CA TRP A 35 13.30 3.43 -6.68
C TRP A 35 13.84 2.07 -7.09
N LYS A 36 15.01 1.64 -6.59
CA LYS A 36 15.52 0.29 -6.80
C LYS A 36 14.75 -0.73 -5.98
N LEU A 37 14.30 -0.36 -4.78
CA LEU A 37 13.33 -1.15 -4.02
C LEU A 37 12.02 -1.21 -4.80
N ALA A 38 11.45 -0.08 -5.22
CA ALA A 38 10.21 -0.01 -6.01
C ALA A 38 10.27 -0.84 -7.31
N ALA A 39 11.41 -0.80 -8.02
CA ALA A 39 11.65 -1.57 -9.24
C ALA A 39 11.91 -3.07 -8.96
N ALA A 40 12.44 -3.41 -7.80
CA ALA A 40 12.62 -4.80 -7.35
C ALA A 40 11.37 -5.38 -6.68
N THR A 41 10.45 -4.54 -6.20
CA THR A 41 9.27 -4.94 -5.40
C THR A 41 8.11 -5.44 -6.26
N GLY A 42 8.28 -6.62 -6.84
CA GLY A 42 7.18 -7.52 -7.25
C GLY A 42 6.02 -6.92 -8.08
N PRO A 43 4.89 -7.64 -8.20
CA PRO A 43 3.72 -7.18 -8.95
C PRO A 43 2.88 -6.12 -8.21
N TYR A 44 3.13 -5.87 -6.93
CA TYR A 44 2.23 -5.11 -6.05
C TYR A 44 2.11 -3.64 -6.41
N VAL A 45 3.22 -2.96 -6.70
CA VAL A 45 3.21 -1.54 -7.13
C VAL A 45 2.43 -1.38 -8.44
N ARG A 46 2.53 -2.36 -9.35
CA ARG A 46 1.76 -2.35 -10.61
C ARG A 46 0.27 -2.49 -10.35
N LEU A 47 -0.13 -3.40 -9.45
CA LEU A 47 -1.52 -3.57 -9.04
C LEU A 47 -2.08 -2.30 -8.38
N ALA A 48 -1.30 -1.67 -7.49
CA ALA A 48 -1.68 -0.40 -6.87
C ALA A 48 -1.81 0.73 -7.91
N ALA A 49 -0.89 0.81 -8.89
CA ALA A 49 -0.95 1.80 -9.96
C ALA A 49 -2.20 1.63 -10.83
N ILE A 50 -2.53 0.40 -11.24
CA ILE A 50 -3.74 0.11 -12.02
C ILE A 50 -4.99 0.43 -11.20
N SER A 51 -5.05 -0.06 -9.96
CA SER A 51 -6.17 0.23 -9.06
C SER A 51 -6.35 1.73 -8.84
N GLY A 52 -5.25 2.48 -8.70
CA GLY A 52 -5.26 3.93 -8.54
C GLY A 52 -5.74 4.67 -9.76
N ALA A 53 -5.31 4.26 -10.95
CA ALA A 53 -5.81 4.81 -12.20
C ALA A 53 -7.33 4.61 -12.33
N VAL A 54 -7.84 3.42 -11.99
CA VAL A 54 -9.29 3.15 -11.98
C VAL A 54 -10.00 3.98 -10.91
N ALA A 55 -9.47 4.06 -9.70
CA ALA A 55 -10.08 4.83 -8.60
C ALA A 55 -10.19 6.32 -8.94
N VAL A 56 -9.13 6.91 -9.54
CA VAL A 56 -9.14 8.30 -10.00
C VAL A 56 -10.12 8.49 -11.16
N GLY A 57 -10.13 7.58 -12.14
CA GLY A 57 -11.06 7.65 -13.27
C GLY A 57 -12.52 7.59 -12.84
N LEU A 58 -12.87 6.66 -11.94
CA LEU A 58 -14.21 6.56 -11.36
C LEU A 58 -14.53 7.79 -10.52
N GLY A 59 -13.63 8.25 -9.64
CA GLY A 59 -13.86 9.45 -8.83
C GLY A 59 -14.10 10.71 -9.67
N ALA A 60 -13.30 10.92 -10.72
CA ALA A 60 -13.48 12.03 -11.65
C ALA A 60 -14.82 11.92 -12.40
N TYR A 61 -15.18 10.72 -12.85
CA TYR A 61 -16.47 10.46 -13.49
C TYR A 61 -17.63 10.78 -12.56
N GLY A 62 -17.64 10.29 -11.32
CA GLY A 62 -18.74 10.56 -10.39
C GLY A 62 -18.86 12.02 -9.97
N ALA A 63 -17.77 12.79 -10.00
CA ALA A 63 -17.80 14.22 -9.67
C ALA A 63 -18.29 15.10 -10.83
N HIS A 64 -18.06 14.69 -12.08
CA HIS A 64 -18.37 15.52 -13.26
C HIS A 64 -19.50 14.99 -14.13
N SER A 65 -19.87 13.71 -14.00
CA SER A 65 -20.95 13.11 -14.79
C SER A 65 -22.29 13.25 -14.09
N ASN A 66 -23.34 13.42 -14.89
CA ASN A 66 -24.73 13.44 -14.44
C ASN A 66 -25.39 12.06 -14.53
N PHE A 67 -24.65 10.97 -14.23
CA PHE A 67 -25.17 9.61 -14.36
C PHE A 67 -26.43 9.33 -13.51
N LEU A 68 -26.69 10.18 -12.51
CA LEU A 68 -27.85 10.11 -11.63
C LEU A 68 -29.11 10.79 -12.18
N GLU A 69 -29.02 11.51 -13.30
CA GLU A 69 -30.14 12.30 -13.85
C GLU A 69 -31.37 11.44 -14.20
N GLN A 70 -31.14 10.18 -14.56
CA GLN A 70 -32.19 9.20 -14.88
C GLN A 70 -33.01 8.70 -13.67
N TYR A 71 -32.59 9.00 -12.44
CA TYR A 71 -33.27 8.53 -11.22
C TYR A 71 -34.16 9.60 -10.58
N PRO A 72 -35.18 9.22 -9.79
CA PRO A 72 -35.95 10.15 -8.96
C PRO A 72 -35.08 10.87 -7.93
N GLU A 73 -35.37 12.14 -7.61
CA GLU A 73 -34.59 12.98 -6.66
C GLU A 73 -34.35 12.29 -5.31
N GLU A 74 -35.38 11.61 -4.78
CA GLU A 74 -35.31 10.82 -3.53
C GLU A 74 -34.24 9.72 -3.57
N SER A 75 -34.01 9.09 -4.72
CA SER A 75 -33.00 8.03 -4.89
C SER A 75 -31.62 8.58 -5.23
N LYS A 76 -31.53 9.79 -5.80
CA LYS A 76 -30.25 10.40 -6.20
C LYS A 76 -29.31 10.58 -5.02
N VAL A 77 -29.84 11.01 -3.87
CA VAL A 77 -29.05 11.25 -2.65
C VAL A 77 -28.39 9.95 -2.18
N ASP A 78 -29.16 8.87 -2.07
CA ASP A 78 -28.67 7.57 -1.62
C ASP A 78 -27.64 6.98 -2.59
N LEU A 79 -27.91 7.01 -3.90
CA LEU A 79 -27.00 6.47 -4.92
C LEU A 79 -25.69 7.25 -4.97
N LYS A 80 -25.75 8.58 -4.82
CA LYS A 80 -24.56 9.44 -4.72
C LYS A 80 -23.73 9.09 -3.50
N GLN A 81 -24.35 8.94 -2.33
CA GLN A 81 -23.64 8.60 -1.10
C GLN A 81 -22.96 7.23 -1.18
N VAL A 82 -23.63 6.24 -1.80
CA VAL A 82 -23.03 4.92 -2.06
C VAL A 82 -21.84 5.04 -2.99
N PHE A 83 -21.95 5.82 -4.07
CA PHE A 83 -20.87 6.05 -5.00
C PHE A 83 -19.63 6.68 -4.32
N GLU A 84 -19.85 7.74 -3.54
CA GLU A 84 -18.78 8.42 -2.80
C GLU A 84 -18.12 7.49 -1.78
N THR A 85 -18.91 6.64 -1.11
CA THR A 85 -18.39 5.62 -0.20
C THR A 85 -17.54 4.60 -0.94
N ALA A 86 -18.01 4.07 -2.08
CA ALA A 86 -17.26 3.13 -2.91
C ALA A 86 -15.91 3.71 -3.36
N SER A 87 -15.93 4.97 -3.81
CA SER A 87 -14.75 5.72 -4.26
C SER A 87 -13.75 5.96 -3.14
N ARG A 88 -14.22 6.40 -1.97
CA ARG A 88 -13.37 6.62 -0.80
C ARG A 88 -12.66 5.33 -0.38
N TYR A 89 -13.40 4.22 -0.26
CA TYR A 89 -12.81 2.93 0.12
C TYR A 89 -11.84 2.42 -0.96
N HIS A 90 -12.20 2.51 -2.24
CA HIS A 90 -11.33 2.09 -3.34
C HIS A 90 -10.00 2.86 -3.31
N PHE A 91 -10.04 4.18 -3.13
CA PHE A 91 -8.83 5.00 -3.10
C PHE A 91 -7.98 4.73 -1.86
N VAL A 92 -8.58 4.68 -0.67
CA VAL A 92 -7.86 4.41 0.60
C VAL A 92 -7.16 3.05 0.55
N HIS A 93 -7.83 2.00 0.09
CA HIS A 93 -7.24 0.67 0.04
C HIS A 93 -6.26 0.49 -1.13
N THR A 94 -6.40 1.28 -2.20
CA THR A 94 -5.35 1.39 -3.23
C THR A 94 -4.06 1.97 -2.64
N LEU A 95 -4.16 3.03 -1.84
CA LEU A 95 -2.98 3.63 -1.19
C LEU A 95 -2.35 2.65 -0.19
N ALA A 96 -3.17 1.90 0.54
CA ALA A 96 -2.67 0.80 1.38
C ALA A 96 -1.93 -0.26 0.55
N LEU A 97 -2.48 -0.65 -0.61
CA LEU A 97 -1.85 -1.60 -1.54
C LEU A 97 -0.49 -1.10 -2.06
N LEU A 98 -0.32 0.21 -2.24
CA LEU A 98 0.97 0.81 -2.60
C LEU A 98 2.03 0.62 -1.50
N GLY A 99 1.61 0.58 -0.23
CA GLY A 99 2.47 0.35 0.92
C GLY A 99 2.79 -1.13 1.20
N VAL A 100 2.08 -2.07 0.57
CA VAL A 100 2.25 -3.52 0.80
C VAL A 100 3.67 -4.05 0.59
N PRO A 101 4.48 -3.57 -0.38
CA PRO A 101 5.87 -4.00 -0.51
C PRO A 101 6.74 -3.82 0.74
N LEU A 102 6.32 -2.97 1.68
CA LEU A 102 7.02 -2.71 2.93
C LEU A 102 6.69 -3.73 4.04
N CYS A 103 5.66 -4.56 3.84
CA CYS A 103 5.21 -5.55 4.84
C CYS A 103 6.04 -6.84 4.78
N ARG A 104 6.09 -7.59 5.90
CA ARG A 104 6.78 -8.89 5.96
C ARG A 104 6.03 -9.98 5.18
N LYS A 105 4.70 -9.88 5.06
CA LYS A 105 3.83 -10.81 4.33
C LYS A 105 3.05 -10.09 3.21
N PRO A 106 3.72 -9.58 2.17
CA PRO A 106 3.09 -8.72 1.17
C PRO A 106 2.02 -9.44 0.35
N PHE A 107 2.19 -10.74 0.10
CA PHE A 107 1.19 -11.54 -0.62
C PHE A 107 -0.16 -11.55 0.09
N LEU A 108 -0.18 -11.76 1.41
CA LEU A 108 -1.41 -11.86 2.19
C LEU A 108 -2.14 -10.50 2.26
N ALA A 109 -1.39 -9.43 2.50
CA ALA A 109 -1.95 -8.08 2.51
C ALA A 109 -2.52 -7.69 1.14
N ALA A 110 -1.77 -7.96 0.06
CA ALA A 110 -2.22 -7.65 -1.29
C ALA A 110 -3.50 -8.42 -1.68
N THR A 111 -3.58 -9.72 -1.39
CA THR A 111 -4.73 -10.54 -1.78
C THR A 111 -5.99 -10.06 -1.08
N PHE A 112 -5.93 -9.79 0.22
CA PHE A 112 -7.09 -9.35 0.99
C PHE A 112 -7.50 -7.90 0.67
N LEU A 113 -6.54 -6.98 0.50
CA LEU A 113 -6.85 -5.61 0.08
C LEU A 113 -7.47 -5.58 -1.32
N LEU A 114 -6.93 -6.32 -2.28
CA LEU A 114 -7.45 -6.35 -3.64
C LEU A 114 -8.83 -7.03 -3.71
N SER A 115 -9.01 -8.15 -3.01
CA SER A 115 -10.30 -8.82 -2.89
C SER A 115 -11.34 -7.91 -2.23
N GLY A 116 -10.94 -7.17 -1.19
CA GLY A 116 -11.79 -6.16 -0.55
C GLY A 116 -12.23 -5.07 -1.52
N ILE A 117 -11.34 -4.51 -2.34
CA ILE A 117 -11.68 -3.49 -3.35
C ILE A 117 -12.74 -4.05 -4.31
N ILE A 118 -12.53 -5.26 -4.83
CA ILE A 118 -13.44 -5.87 -5.80
C ILE A 118 -14.80 -6.17 -5.17
N MET A 119 -14.82 -6.77 -3.98
CA MET A 119 -16.05 -7.26 -3.34
C MET A 119 -16.83 -6.17 -2.57
N PHE A 120 -16.17 -5.11 -2.11
CA PHE A 120 -16.80 -3.97 -1.46
C PHE A 120 -17.12 -2.87 -2.47
N SER A 121 -16.09 -2.26 -3.06
CA SER A 121 -16.28 -1.10 -3.94
C SER A 121 -16.94 -1.47 -5.27
N GLY A 122 -16.66 -2.65 -5.83
CA GLY A 122 -17.26 -3.10 -7.09
C GLY A 122 -18.80 -3.15 -7.05
N PRO A 123 -19.42 -3.94 -6.17
CA PRO A 123 -20.87 -3.96 -5.98
C PRO A 123 -21.47 -2.61 -5.64
N CYS A 124 -20.79 -1.77 -4.83
CA CYS A 124 -21.28 -0.43 -4.51
C CYS A 124 -21.30 0.48 -5.75
N TYR A 125 -20.28 0.45 -6.60
CA TYR A 125 -20.30 1.16 -7.88
C TYR A 125 -21.40 0.64 -8.80
N TYR A 126 -21.57 -0.69 -8.88
CA TYR A 126 -22.64 -1.29 -9.67
C TYR A 126 -24.02 -0.83 -9.18
N PHE A 127 -24.26 -0.85 -7.87
CA PHE A 127 -25.50 -0.38 -7.28
C PHE A 127 -25.71 1.11 -7.55
N ALA A 128 -24.67 1.95 -7.44
CA ALA A 128 -24.76 3.38 -7.75
C ALA A 128 -25.17 3.64 -9.22
N PHE A 129 -24.66 2.86 -10.18
CA PHE A 129 -24.96 3.06 -11.60
C PHE A 129 -26.28 2.43 -12.07
N THR A 130 -26.73 1.36 -11.43
CA THR A 130 -27.90 0.59 -11.89
C THR A 130 -29.12 0.72 -10.99
N GLY A 131 -28.93 1.14 -9.73
CA GLY A 131 -29.97 1.08 -8.71
C GLY A 131 -30.33 -0.34 -8.28
N ASN A 132 -29.61 -1.38 -8.75
CA ASN A 132 -29.89 -2.77 -8.43
C ASN A 132 -29.03 -3.27 -7.25
N LYS A 133 -29.67 -3.77 -6.20
CA LYS A 133 -29.05 -4.24 -4.95
C LYS A 133 -28.60 -5.71 -4.99
N GLN A 134 -28.69 -6.39 -6.14
CA GLN A 134 -28.41 -7.83 -6.26
C GLN A 134 -27.06 -8.28 -5.68
N PHE A 135 -26.03 -7.45 -5.80
CA PHE A 135 -24.68 -7.79 -5.34
C PHE A 135 -24.31 -7.21 -3.97
N ASN A 136 -25.23 -6.54 -3.26
CA ASN A 136 -24.93 -5.88 -1.99
C ASN A 136 -24.50 -6.86 -0.88
N THR A 137 -24.88 -8.14 -0.97
CA THR A 137 -24.44 -9.18 -0.03
C THR A 137 -22.93 -9.44 -0.07
N LEU A 138 -22.25 -9.07 -1.17
CA LEU A 138 -20.79 -9.20 -1.28
C LEU A 138 -20.03 -8.11 -0.50
N ALA A 139 -20.64 -6.93 -0.32
CA ALA A 139 -20.02 -5.81 0.38
C ALA A 139 -19.57 -6.15 1.82
N PRO A 140 -20.37 -6.77 2.70
CA PRO A 140 -19.90 -7.13 4.04
C PRO A 140 -18.70 -8.09 4.02
N ILE A 141 -18.65 -9.01 3.06
CA ILE A 141 -17.51 -9.92 2.88
C ILE A 141 -16.27 -9.14 2.47
N GLY A 142 -16.40 -8.19 1.54
CA GLY A 142 -15.31 -7.27 1.17
C GLY A 142 -14.80 -6.44 2.34
N GLY A 143 -15.68 -5.99 3.23
CA GLY A 143 -15.31 -5.31 4.48
C GLY A 143 -14.46 -6.19 5.41
N VAL A 144 -14.82 -7.47 5.57
CA VAL A 144 -14.01 -8.43 6.32
C VAL A 144 -12.65 -8.64 5.65
N CYS A 145 -12.60 -8.75 4.32
CA CYS A 145 -11.33 -8.82 3.60
C CYS A 145 -10.45 -7.59 3.87
N PHE A 146 -11.00 -6.38 3.91
CA PHE A 146 -10.23 -5.19 4.26
C PHE A 146 -9.64 -5.27 5.66
N ILE A 147 -10.42 -5.69 6.66
CA ILE A 147 -9.94 -5.85 8.03
C ILE A 147 -8.76 -6.81 8.08
N ILE A 148 -8.89 -8.00 7.47
CA ILE A 148 -7.81 -9.00 7.45
C ILE A 148 -6.59 -8.47 6.68
N GLY A 149 -6.81 -7.75 5.57
CA GLY A 149 -5.75 -7.12 4.78
C GLY A 149 -4.91 -6.16 5.62
N TRP A 150 -5.55 -5.24 6.35
CA TRP A 150 -4.87 -4.33 7.27
C TRP A 150 -4.16 -5.06 8.41
N LEU A 151 -4.80 -6.04 9.05
CA LEU A 151 -4.17 -6.82 10.12
C LEU A 151 -2.94 -7.58 9.63
N SER A 152 -2.96 -8.09 8.41
CA SER A 152 -1.81 -8.79 7.83
C SER A 152 -0.62 -7.88 7.52
N MET A 153 -0.82 -6.56 7.43
CA MET A 153 0.28 -5.59 7.31
C MET A 153 1.03 -5.38 8.64
N CYS A 154 0.42 -5.71 9.78
CA CYS A 154 1.03 -5.60 11.10
C CYS A 154 2.02 -6.73 11.42
N ILE A 155 2.04 -7.80 10.61
CA ILE A 155 2.83 -9.02 10.83
C ILE A 155 4.02 -9.02 9.87
#